data_AF-A0A2U1VDN8-F1
#
_entry.id   AF-A0A2U1VDN8-F1
#
_cell.length_a   1.000
_cell.length_b   1.000
_cell.length_c   1.000
_cell.angle_alpha   90.00
_cell.angle_beta   90.00
_cell.angle_gamma   90.00
#
_symmetry.space_group_name_H-M   'P 1'
#
loop_
_entity.id
_entity.type
_entity.pdbx_description
1 polymer ?
#
loop_
_entity_poly.entity_id
_entity_poly.type
_entity_poly.pdbx_seq_one_letter_code
_entity_poly.pdbx_strand_id
1 'polypeptide(L)' 'MSRLAIGLTLAVAATLALAGCGKKPRAVDSPDVERAQPFPQTYPNPALDPKPGQPSSGLKFP' A
#
# COMPACT_ATOMS: atom_id res chain seq x y z
N MET A 1 -39.94 -10.30 -28.97
CA MET A 1 -39.53 -9.53 -27.77
C MET A 1 -38.08 -9.80 -27.35
N SER A 2 -37.57 -11.04 -27.47
CA SER A 2 -36.21 -11.43 -27.05
C SER A 2 -35.05 -10.77 -27.82
N ARG A 3 -35.18 -10.56 -29.14
CA ARG A 3 -34.09 -9.98 -29.97
C ARG A 3 -33.78 -8.52 -29.61
N LEU A 4 -34.81 -7.74 -29.28
CA LEU A 4 -34.66 -6.35 -28.83
C LEU A 4 -34.06 -6.28 -27.42
N ALA A 5 -34.44 -7.20 -26.53
CA ALA A 5 -33.85 -7.30 -25.20
C ALA A 5 -32.36 -7.64 -25.25
N ILE A 6 -31.96 -8.59 -26.10
CA ILE A 6 -30.54 -8.97 -26.28
C ILE A 6 -29.72 -7.79 -26.83
N GLY A 7 -30.25 -7.08 -27.84
CA GLY A 7 -29.60 -5.89 -28.40
C GLY A 7 -29.41 -4.78 -27.37
N LEU A 8 -30.44 -4.51 -26.56
CA LEU A 8 -30.38 -3.52 -25.49
C LEU A 8 -29.33 -3.90 -24.43
N THR A 9 -29.28 -5.17 -24.02
CA THR A 9 -28.28 -5.63 -23.04
C THR A 9 -26.86 -5.52 -23.56
N LEU A 10 -26.62 -5.81 -24.85
CA LEU A 10 -25.31 -5.64 -25.45
C LEU A 10 -24.89 -4.17 -25.51
N ALA A 11 -25.81 -3.28 -25.88
CA ALA A 11 -25.55 -1.84 -25.94
C ALA A 11 -25.23 -1.27 -24.55
N VAL A 12 -25.97 -1.69 -23.52
CA VAL A 12 -25.71 -1.27 -22.12
C VAL A 12 -24.35 -1.80 -21.64
N ALA A 13 -24.00 -3.05 -21.94
CA ALA A 13 -22.71 -3.61 -21.56
C ALA A 13 -21.54 -2.89 -22.23
N ALA A 14 -21.66 -2.56 -23.53
CA ALA A 14 -20.64 -1.85 -24.28
C ALA A 14 -20.40 -0.43 -23.74
N THR A 15 -21.48 0.29 -23.40
CA THR A 15 -21.37 1.65 -22.84
C THR A 15 -20.77 1.66 -21.44
N LEU A 16 -21.09 0.68 -20.60
CA LEU A 16 -20.47 0.51 -19.28
C LEU A 16 -18.96 0.23 -19.37
N ALA A 17 -18.55 -0.65 -20.29
CA ALA A 17 -17.14 -0.97 -20.49
C ALA A 17 -16.33 0.27 -20.91
N LEU A 18 -16.87 1.08 -21.84
CA LEU A 18 -16.21 2.33 -22.27
C LEU A 18 -16.14 3.38 -21.17
N ALA A 19 -17.16 3.47 -20.31
CA ALA A 19 -17.16 4.39 -19.17
C ALA A 19 -16.10 4.02 -18.11
N GLY A 20 -15.75 2.74 -17.99
CA GLY A 20 -14.74 2.24 -17.04
C GLY A 20 -13.29 2.39 -17.48
N CYS A 21 -13.00 2.41 -18.79
CA CYS A 21 -11.62 2.37 -19.30
C CYS A 21 -10.85 3.71 -19.21
N GLY A 22 -11.49 4.81 -18.80
CA GLY A 22 -10.89 6.15 -18.92
C GLY A 22 -10.68 6.92 -17.63
N LYS A 23 -11.26 6.48 -16.49
CA LYS A 23 -11.18 7.28 -15.27
C LYS A 23 -9.89 6.97 -14.51
N LYS A 24 -8.83 7.70 -14.88
CA LYS A 24 -7.59 7.73 -14.11
C LYS A 24 -7.95 8.06 -12.65
N PRO A 25 -7.56 7.23 -11.66
CA PRO A 25 -7.79 7.56 -10.27
C PRO A 25 -7.14 8.92 -9.99
N ARG A 26 -7.83 9.76 -9.22
CA ARG A 26 -7.30 11.05 -8.75
C ARG A 26 -5.93 10.78 -8.11
N ALA A 27 -4.97 11.67 -8.36
CA ALA A 27 -3.67 11.57 -7.71
C ALA A 27 -3.90 11.36 -6.21
N VAL A 28 -3.42 10.22 -5.70
CA VAL A 28 -3.38 9.97 -4.27
C VAL A 28 -2.43 11.02 -3.71
N ASP A 29 -2.88 11.76 -2.70
CA ASP A 29 -1.99 12.68 -2.00
C ASP A 29 -0.76 11.88 -1.55
N SER A 30 0.42 12.34 -1.96
CA SER A 30 1.67 11.73 -1.52
C SER A 30 1.65 11.69 0.01
N PRO A 31 2.04 10.57 0.65
CA PRO A 31 2.08 10.50 2.09
C PRO A 31 2.88 11.71 2.60
N ASP A 32 2.26 12.45 3.51
CA ASP A 32 2.77 13.66 4.13
C ASP A 32 4.19 13.38 4.65
N VAL A 33 5.22 13.74 3.89
CA VAL A 33 6.64 13.49 4.23
C VAL A 33 7.02 14.15 5.55
N GLU A 34 6.23 15.14 5.97
CA GLU A 34 6.38 15.84 7.25
C GLU A 34 5.81 15.04 8.43
N ARG A 35 4.82 14.16 8.23
CA ARG A 35 4.24 13.31 9.29
C ARG A 35 4.97 11.96 9.42
N ALA A 36 5.82 11.62 8.46
CA ALA A 36 6.64 10.41 8.45
C ALA A 36 8.11 10.71 8.81
N GLN A 37 8.36 11.07 10.06
CA GLN A 37 9.63 10.71 10.70
C GLN A 37 9.35 9.72 11.83
N PRO A 38 9.00 8.44 11.53
CA PRO A 38 8.75 7.45 12.57
C PRO A 38 10.06 6.85 13.11
N PHE A 39 11.20 7.16 12.49
CA PHE A 39 12.49 6.58 12.84
C PHE A 39 13.51 7.67 13.13
N PRO A 40 14.26 7.56 14.24
CA PRO A 40 15.40 8.43 14.46
C PRO A 40 16.39 8.20 13.30
N GLN A 41 16.75 9.28 12.60
CA GLN A 41 17.73 9.22 11.50
C GLN A 41 19.16 8.91 12.00
N THR A 42 19.32 8.82 13.32
CA THR A 42 20.55 8.43 13.98
C THR A 42 20.28 7.17 14.78
N TYR A 43 20.89 6.07 14.35
CA TYR A 43 20.91 4.84 15.12
C TYR A 43 21.73 5.07 16.41
N PRO A 44 21.33 4.52 17.57
CA PRO A 44 22.14 4.59 18.79
C PRO A 44 23.54 4.03 18.55
N ASN A 45 24.52 4.46 19.34
CA ASN A 45 25.93 4.12 19.14
C ASN A 45 26.13 2.60 18.85
N PRO A 46 26.59 2.22 17.64
CA PRO A 46 26.78 0.80 17.26
C PRO A 46 27.74 0.05 18.18
N ALA A 47 28.59 0.76 18.93
CA ALA A 47 29.47 0.15 19.91
C ALA A 47 28.73 -0.48 21.11
N LEU A 48 27.46 -0.13 21.32
CA LEU A 48 26.60 -0.66 22.37
C LEU A 48 25.73 -1.83 21.88
N ASP A 49 25.76 -2.17 20.59
CA ASP A 49 25.04 -3.33 20.09
C ASP A 49 25.65 -4.62 20.65
N PRO A 50 24.83 -5.61 21.08
CA PRO A 50 25.32 -6.90 21.48
C PRO A 50 26.12 -7.55 20.35
N LYS A 51 27.37 -7.88 20.62
CA LYS A 51 28.21 -8.60 19.64
C LYS A 51 27.71 -10.04 19.52
N PRO A 52 27.84 -10.67 18.33
CA PRO A 52 27.51 -12.08 18.17
C PRO A 52 28.17 -12.93 19.26
N GLY A 53 27.37 -13.70 20.01
CA GLY A 53 27.84 -14.52 21.13
C GLY A 53 27.87 -13.83 22.50
N GLN A 54 27.46 -12.55 22.62
CA GLN A 54 27.29 -11.87 23.90
C GLN A 54 25.80 -11.70 24.24
N PRO A 55 25.32 -12.28 25.35
CA PRO A 55 23.96 -12.01 25.82
C PRO A 55 23.85 -10.53 26.22
N SER A 56 22.74 -9.88 25.87
CA SER A 56 22.41 -8.56 26.41
C SER A 56 22.44 -8.61 27.94
N SER A 57 22.99 -7.58 28.59
CA SER A 57 23.25 -7.51 30.04
C SER A 57 22.02 -7.58 30.97
N GLY A 58 20.85 -7.96 30.45
CA GLY A 58 19.62 -8.14 31.22
C GLY A 58 18.79 -9.38 30.87
N LEU A 59 19.21 -10.25 29.94
CA LEU A 59 18.46 -11.46 29.58
C LEU A 59 19.30 -12.70 29.86
N LYS A 60 19.09 -13.27 31.04
CA LYS A 60 19.52 -14.63 31.39
C LYS A 60 18.34 -15.56 31.08
N PHE A 61 18.39 -16.25 29.95
CA PHE A 61 17.45 -17.33 29.67
C PHE A 61 17.75 -18.52 30.61
N PRO A 62 16.71 -19.23 31.10
CA PRO A 62 16.89 -20.39 31.98
C PRO A 62 17.67 -21.52 31.32
#